data_AF-A0A7R9YZD6-F1
#
_entry.id   AF-A0A7R9YZD6-F1
#
_cell.length_a   1.000
_cell.length_b   1.000
_cell.length_c   1.000
_cell.angle_alpha   90.00
_cell.angle_beta   90.00
_cell.angle_gamma   90.00
#
_symmetry.space_group_name_H-M   'P 1'
#
loop_
_entity.id
_entity.type
_entity.pdbx_description
1 polymer ?
#
loop_
_entity_poly.entity_id
_entity_poly.type
_entity_poly.pdbx_seq_one_letter_code
_entity_poly.pdbx_strand_id
1 'polypeptide(L)'
;DDNTRLGAVEVVAHLVSSLGIALVPYTVLLVVPLLRRMSDVCEGVRHHATRCFGSLVALLPLAQGQAPPEGLDGEQMACMKQDSSFLLQLLDNKNVEDFKLPEQLSLPVALRPYQQDGVNWL
;
A
#
# COMPACT_ATOMS: atom_id res chain seq x y z
N ASP A 1 2.02 8.37 21.02
CA ASP A 1 0.86 9.22 21.35
C ASP A 1 -0.13 9.21 20.19
N ASP A 2 -1.42 9.26 20.45
CA ASP A 2 -2.49 9.31 19.44
C ASP A 2 -2.47 10.64 18.68
N ASN A 3 -2.17 11.74 19.37
CA ASN A 3 -2.09 13.07 18.77
C ASN A 3 -0.94 13.17 17.76
N THR A 4 0.20 12.55 18.05
CA THR A 4 1.33 12.51 17.11
C THR A 4 0.98 11.75 15.83
N ARG A 5 0.28 10.62 15.96
CA ARG A 5 -0.12 9.81 14.80
C ARG A 5 -1.19 10.52 13.98
N LEU A 6 -2.17 11.14 14.64
CA LEU A 6 -3.20 11.92 13.97
C LEU A 6 -2.58 13.12 13.24
N GLY A 7 -1.71 13.87 13.90
CA GLY A 7 -0.98 14.98 13.30
C GLY A 7 -0.15 14.56 12.08
N ALA A 8 0.53 13.40 12.15
CA ALA A 8 1.27 12.87 11.00
C ALA A 8 0.36 12.57 9.81
N VAL A 9 -0.79 11.93 10.03
CA VAL A 9 -1.75 11.63 8.96
C VAL A 9 -2.35 12.90 8.36
N GLU A 10 -2.66 13.90 9.20
CA GLU A 10 -3.16 15.20 8.75
C GLU A 10 -2.14 15.95 7.89
N VAL A 11 -0.86 15.93 8.28
CA VAL A 11 0.21 16.53 7.47
C VAL A 11 0.26 15.88 6.09
N VAL A 12 0.17 14.54 6.01
CA VAL A 12 0.13 13.85 4.71
C VAL A 12 -1.13 14.25 3.92
N ALA A 13 -2.29 14.35 4.56
CA ALA A 13 -3.53 14.80 3.90
C ALA A 13 -3.40 16.22 3.32
N HIS A 14 -2.76 17.13 4.06
CA HIS A 14 -2.45 18.48 3.59
C HIS A 14 -1.44 18.50 2.44
N LEU A 15 -0.41 17.64 2.47
CA LEU A 15 0.53 17.50 1.35
C LEU A 15 -0.20 17.01 0.09
N VAL A 16 -1.09 16.02 0.23
CA VAL A 16 -1.88 15.49 -0.90
C VAL A 16 -2.75 16.58 -1.52
N SER A 17 -3.46 17.35 -0.71
CA SER A 17 -4.32 18.43 -1.23
C SER A 17 -3.54 19.59 -1.84
N SER A 18 -2.33 19.87 -1.35
CA SER A 18 -1.53 21.02 -1.79
C SER A 18 -0.64 20.71 -3.00
N LEU A 19 -0.06 19.51 -3.07
CA LEU A 19 0.92 19.13 -4.10
C LEU A 19 0.32 18.32 -5.24
N GLY A 20 -0.74 17.54 -4.98
CA GLY A 20 -1.41 16.71 -5.99
C GLY A 20 -0.42 15.85 -6.79
N ILE A 21 -0.34 16.08 -8.10
CA ILE A 21 0.51 15.32 -9.04
C ILE A 21 2.02 15.43 -8.70
N ALA A 22 2.47 16.50 -8.04
CA ALA A 22 3.87 16.61 -7.63
C ALA A 22 4.29 15.55 -6.60
N LEU A 23 3.33 14.86 -5.95
CA LEU A 23 3.61 13.75 -5.03
C LEU A 23 3.80 12.40 -5.71
N VAL A 24 3.61 12.29 -7.04
CA VAL A 24 3.76 11.02 -7.76
C VAL A 24 5.06 10.27 -7.41
N PRO A 25 6.25 10.92 -7.38
CA PRO A 25 7.51 10.23 -7.01
C PRO A 25 7.54 9.69 -5.57
N TYR A 26 6.74 10.27 -4.67
CA TYR A 26 6.69 9.93 -3.25
C TYR A 26 5.52 9.01 -2.90
N THR A 27 4.70 8.63 -3.88
CA THR A 27 3.45 7.90 -3.64
C THR A 27 3.70 6.57 -2.93
N VAL A 28 4.67 5.77 -3.38
CA VAL A 28 5.00 4.47 -2.77
C VAL A 28 5.40 4.61 -1.30
N LEU A 29 6.20 5.64 -0.97
CA LEU A 29 6.65 5.91 0.40
C LEU A 29 5.51 6.27 1.35
N LEU A 30 4.43 6.86 0.84
CA LEU A 30 3.32 7.38 1.65
C LEU A 30 2.13 6.41 1.70
N VAL A 31 1.86 5.66 0.63
CA VAL A 31 0.71 4.74 0.55
C VAL A 31 0.79 3.62 1.59
N VAL A 32 1.94 2.95 1.72
CA VAL A 32 2.06 1.79 2.62
C VAL A 32 1.94 2.19 4.10
N PRO A 33 2.59 3.27 4.58
CA PRO A 33 2.36 3.76 5.94
C PRO A 33 0.90 4.13 6.21
N LEU A 34 0.21 4.76 5.25
CA LEU A 34 -1.23 5.08 5.38
C LEU A 34 -2.08 3.82 5.48
N LEU A 35 -1.82 2.81 4.64
CA LEU A 35 -2.50 1.52 4.70
C LEU A 35 -2.37 0.88 6.09
N ARG A 36 -1.17 0.92 6.68
CA ARG A 36 -0.93 0.44 8.06
C ARG A 36 -1.65 1.25 9.14
N ARG A 37 -2.05 2.51 8.86
CA ARG A 37 -2.81 3.37 9.78
C ARG A 37 -4.32 3.24 9.64
N MET A 38 -4.81 2.61 8.56
CA MET A 38 -6.23 2.27 8.44
C MET A 38 -6.71 1.27 9.50
N SER A 39 -5.78 0.52 10.11
CA SER A 39 -6.03 -0.40 11.23
C SER A 39 -5.55 0.13 12.60
N ASP A 40 -5.33 1.44 12.74
CA ASP A 40 -4.91 2.05 14.01
C ASP A 40 -5.97 1.89 15.12
N VAL A 41 -5.57 1.88 16.39
CA VAL A 41 -6.50 1.81 17.53
C VAL A 41 -7.39 3.05 17.65
N CYS A 42 -6.85 4.22 17.28
CA CYS A 42 -7.57 5.49 17.34
C CYS A 42 -8.45 5.66 16.09
N GLU A 43 -9.75 5.89 16.29
CA GLU A 43 -10.71 6.09 15.20
C GLU A 43 -10.37 7.28 14.30
N GLY A 44 -9.94 8.40 14.90
CA GLY A 44 -9.54 9.58 14.14
C GLY A 44 -8.40 9.28 13.18
N VAL A 45 -7.39 8.52 13.62
CA VAL A 45 -6.26 8.12 12.77
C VAL A 45 -6.74 7.23 11.63
N ARG A 46 -7.58 6.23 11.91
CA ARG A 46 -8.14 5.35 10.86
C ARG A 46 -8.92 6.13 9.80
N HIS A 47 -9.77 7.05 10.24
CA HIS A 47 -10.63 7.83 9.34
C HIS A 47 -9.80 8.70 8.38
N HIS A 48 -8.84 9.46 8.92
CA HIS A 48 -8.00 10.33 8.10
C HIS A 48 -7.04 9.53 7.21
N ALA A 49 -6.51 8.41 7.72
CA ALA A 49 -5.62 7.55 6.93
C ALA A 49 -6.36 6.93 5.75
N THR A 50 -7.59 6.46 5.95
CA THR A 50 -8.43 5.88 4.87
C THR A 50 -8.73 6.90 3.78
N ARG A 51 -9.12 8.12 4.16
CA ARG A 51 -9.40 9.20 3.20
C ARG A 51 -8.15 9.60 2.41
N CYS A 52 -7.03 9.76 3.12
CA CYS A 52 -5.75 10.12 2.50
C CYS A 52 -5.26 9.02 1.56
N PHE A 53 -5.33 7.75 1.99
CA PHE A 53 -5.02 6.59 1.17
C PHE A 53 -5.83 6.58 -0.14
N GLY A 54 -7.15 6.77 -0.08
CA GLY A 54 -8.00 6.80 -1.27
C GLY A 54 -7.64 7.90 -2.27
N SER A 55 -7.11 9.03 -1.79
CA SER A 55 -6.64 10.11 -2.66
C SER A 55 -5.28 9.80 -3.29
N LEU A 56 -4.39 9.20 -2.52
CA LEU A 56 -3.01 8.93 -2.92
C LEU A 56 -2.88 7.67 -3.81
N VAL A 57 -3.70 6.63 -3.55
CA VAL A 57 -3.71 5.38 -4.33
C VAL A 57 -4.06 5.64 -5.80
N ALA A 58 -4.85 6.68 -6.08
CA ALA A 58 -5.18 7.11 -7.44
C ALA A 58 -3.97 7.62 -8.24
N LEU A 59 -2.88 8.00 -7.57
CA LEU A 59 -1.63 8.43 -8.21
C LEU A 59 -0.67 7.25 -8.48
N LEU A 60 -0.91 6.07 -7.92
CA LEU A 60 -0.01 4.92 -8.08
C LEU A 60 0.25 4.52 -9.54
N PRO A 61 -0.75 4.53 -10.46
CA PRO A 61 -0.49 4.22 -11.87
C PRO A 61 0.53 5.17 -12.50
N LEU A 62 0.62 6.42 -12.06
CA LEU A 62 1.57 7.41 -12.56
C LEU A 62 2.98 7.24 -11.95
N ALA A 63 3.07 6.62 -10.77
CA ALA A 63 4.33 6.36 -10.08
C ALA A 63 5.05 5.13 -10.65
N GLN A 64 4.34 4.24 -11.37
CA GLN A 64 4.94 3.07 -11.99
C GLN A 64 6.03 3.46 -13.00
N GLY A 65 7.22 2.89 -12.81
CA GLY A 65 8.37 3.12 -13.71
C GLY A 65 9.09 4.45 -13.50
N GLN A 66 8.68 5.28 -12.54
CA GLN A 66 9.45 6.47 -12.18
C GLN A 66 10.69 6.11 -11.36
N ALA A 67 11.73 6.93 -11.49
CA ALA A 67 12.91 6.84 -10.64
C ALA A 67 12.55 7.19 -9.18
N PRO A 68 13.21 6.58 -8.18
CA PRO A 68 13.09 7.02 -6.80
C PRO A 68 13.39 8.53 -6.67
N PRO A 69 12.72 9.23 -5.75
CA PRO A 69 13.04 10.62 -5.48
C PRO A 69 14.47 10.77 -4.95
N GLU A 70 15.09 11.91 -5.25
CA GLU A 70 16.44 12.21 -4.78
C GLU A 70 16.49 12.41 -3.27
N GLY A 71 17.64 12.08 -2.65
CA GLY A 71 17.87 12.31 -1.23
C GLY A 71 17.39 11.22 -0.28
N LEU A 72 16.86 10.10 -0.80
CA LEU A 72 16.58 8.92 0.02
C LEU A 72 17.88 8.24 0.46
N ASP A 73 17.91 7.81 1.73
CA ASP A 73 18.97 6.95 2.22
C ASP A 73 18.80 5.49 1.73
N GLY A 74 19.80 4.65 2.01
CA GLY A 74 19.80 3.26 1.57
C GLY A 74 18.65 2.42 2.15
N GLU A 75 18.22 2.69 3.38
CA GLU A 75 17.14 1.97 4.04
C GLU A 75 15.78 2.36 3.45
N GLN A 76 15.56 3.66 3.25
CA GLN A 76 14.36 4.19 2.61
C GLN A 76 14.21 3.67 1.19
N MET A 77 15.30 3.63 0.42
CA MET A 77 15.28 3.11 -0.95
C MET A 77 15.02 1.60 -0.99
N ALA A 78 15.55 0.83 -0.03
CA ALA A 78 15.26 -0.60 0.11
C ALA A 78 13.78 -0.85 0.48
N CYS A 79 13.26 -0.10 1.45
CA CYS A 79 11.86 -0.13 1.87
C CYS A 79 10.93 0.18 0.69
N MET A 80 11.22 1.25 -0.05
CA MET A 80 10.44 1.66 -1.22
C MET A 80 10.41 0.57 -2.31
N LYS A 81 11.53 -0.12 -2.56
CA LYS A 81 11.58 -1.24 -3.52
C LYS A 81 10.71 -2.41 -3.08
N GLN A 82 10.75 -2.77 -1.81
CA GLN A 82 9.91 -3.83 -1.24
C GLN A 82 8.42 -3.47 -1.36
N ASP A 83 8.06 -2.26 -0.93
CA ASP A 83 6.69 -1.76 -0.94
C ASP A 83 6.14 -1.61 -2.37
N SER A 84 6.98 -1.21 -3.33
CA SER A 84 6.59 -1.14 -4.75
C SER A 84 6.18 -2.50 -5.31
N SER A 85 6.83 -3.60 -4.90
CA SER A 85 6.48 -4.94 -5.38
C SER A 85 5.08 -5.34 -4.90
N PHE A 86 4.76 -5.05 -3.63
CA PHE A 86 3.44 -5.28 -3.05
C PHE A 86 2.36 -4.43 -3.75
N LEU A 87 2.63 -3.14 -3.97
CA LEU A 87 1.66 -2.25 -4.62
C LEU A 87 1.42 -2.57 -6.10
N LEU A 88 2.41 -3.15 -6.80
CA LEU A 88 2.21 -3.66 -8.17
C LEU A 88 1.19 -4.80 -8.21
N GLN A 89 1.22 -5.71 -7.23
CA GLN A 89 0.23 -6.80 -7.13
C GLN A 89 -1.19 -6.26 -6.90
N LEU A 90 -1.33 -5.13 -6.20
CA LEU A 90 -2.63 -4.46 -6.01
C LEU A 90 -3.19 -3.87 -7.31
N LEU A 91 -2.32 -3.43 -8.22
CA LEU A 91 -2.71 -2.80 -9.49
C LEU A 91 -2.89 -3.82 -10.63
N ASP A 92 -2.12 -4.91 -10.61
CA ASP A 92 -2.21 -5.99 -11.59
C ASP A 92 -2.26 -7.36 -10.89
N ASN A 93 -3.48 -7.88 -10.78
CA ASN A 93 -3.76 -9.18 -10.17
C ASN A 93 -3.13 -10.36 -10.93
N LYS A 94 -2.61 -10.17 -12.15
CA LYS A 94 -2.02 -11.25 -12.96
C LYS A 94 -0.69 -11.77 -12.39
N ASN A 95 -0.02 -10.96 -11.58
CA ASN A 95 1.29 -11.30 -10.99
C ASN A 95 1.17 -11.56 -9.48
N VAL A 96 -0.03 -11.84 -8.97
CA VAL A 96 -0.22 -12.20 -7.57
C VAL A 96 0.42 -13.57 -7.35
N GLU A 97 1.20 -13.69 -6.26
CA GLU A 97 1.89 -14.92 -5.93
C GLU A 97 0.92 -16.04 -5.56
N ASP A 98 1.27 -17.27 -5.92
CA ASP A 98 0.47 -18.45 -5.55
C ASP A 98 0.50 -18.65 -4.02
N PHE A 99 -0.65 -18.40 -3.39
CA PHE A 99 -0.85 -18.67 -1.98
C PHE A 99 -1.03 -20.17 -1.76
N LYS A 100 -0.05 -20.76 -1.07
CA LYS A 100 -0.11 -22.18 -0.67
C LYS A 100 -0.91 -22.30 0.61
N LEU A 101 -2.02 -23.03 0.54
CA LEU A 101 -2.84 -23.35 1.71
C LEU A 101 -1.97 -24.05 2.78
N PRO A 102 -2.08 -23.66 4.06
CA PRO A 102 -1.42 -24.36 5.15
C PRO A 102 -1.85 -25.84 5.19
N GLU A 103 -0.93 -26.73 5.57
CA GLU A 103 -1.20 -28.17 5.61
C GLU A 103 -2.40 -28.55 6.49
N GLN A 104 -2.65 -27.78 7.55
CA GLN A 104 -3.80 -27.99 8.45
C GLN A 104 -5.16 -27.72 7.79
N LEU A 105 -5.16 -26.98 6.68
CA LEU A 105 -6.33 -26.61 5.89
C LEU A 105 -6.40 -27.38 4.56
N SER A 106 -5.54 -28.39 4.37
CA SER A 106 -5.46 -29.16 3.13
C SER A 106 -6.84 -29.70 2.76
N LEU A 107 -7.37 -29.22 1.64
CA LEU A 107 -8.65 -29.68 1.11
C LEU A 107 -8.46 -31.09 0.53
N PRO A 108 -9.47 -31.97 0.64
CA PRO A 108 -9.42 -33.31 0.04
C PRO A 108 -9.47 -33.29 -1.50
N VAL A 109 -9.51 -32.10 -2.11
CA VAL A 109 -9.63 -31.87 -3.55
C VAL A 109 -8.73 -30.72 -3.97
N ALA A 110 -8.11 -30.83 -5.14
CA ALA A 110 -7.33 -29.74 -5.73
C ALA A 110 -8.25 -28.57 -6.16
N LEU A 111 -7.80 -27.35 -5.91
CA LEU A 111 -8.48 -26.14 -6.40
C LEU A 111 -8.36 -26.05 -7.92
N ARG A 112 -9.45 -25.66 -8.58
CA ARG A 112 -9.44 -25.27 -9.99
C ARG A 112 -8.67 -23.94 -10.14
N PRO A 113 -8.14 -23.61 -11.33
CA PRO A 113 -7.36 -22.39 -11.54
C PRO A 113 -8.04 -21.12 -11.00
N TYR A 114 -9.29 -20.84 -11.39
CA TYR A 114 -10.01 -19.67 -10.89
C TYR A 114 -10.28 -19.67 -9.37
N GLN A 115 -10.29 -20.84 -8.73
CA GLN A 115 -10.43 -20.93 -7.27
C GLN A 115 -9.10 -20.61 -6.59
N GLN A 116 -8.00 -21.11 -7.14
CA GLN A 116 -6.66 -20.75 -6.69
C GLN A 116 -6.41 -19.26 -6.90
N ASP A 117 -6.75 -18.71 -8.07
CA ASP A 117 -6.68 -17.27 -8.34
C ASP A 117 -7.50 -16.46 -7.32
N GLY A 118 -8.69 -16.95 -6.96
CA GLY A 118 -9.52 -16.35 -5.92
C GLY A 118 -8.88 -16.42 -4.53
N VAL A 119 -8.21 -17.52 -4.19
CA VAL A 119 -7.46 -17.65 -2.93
C VAL A 119 -6.22 -16.78 -2.93
N ASN A 120 -5.51 -16.67 -4.04
CA ASN A 120 -4.35 -15.79 -4.20
C ASN A 120 -4.74 -14.32 -4.01
N TRP A 121 -5.94 -13.94 -4.46
CA TRP A 121 -6.44 -12.57 -4.34
C TRP A 121 -6.87 -12.18 -2.91
N LEU A 122 -7.26 -13.15 -2.08
CA LEU A 122 -7.69 -12.93 -0.68
C LEU A 122 -6.49 -12.77 0.27
#